data_AF-A0A965GW15-F1
#
_entry.id   AF-A0A965GW15-F1
#
_cell.length_a   1.000
_cell.length_b   1.000
_cell.length_c   1.000
_cell.angle_alpha   90.00
_cell.angle_beta   90.00
_cell.angle_gamma   90.00
#
_symmetry.space_group_name_H-M   'P 1'
#
loop_
_entity.id
_entity.type
_entity.pdbx_description
1 polymer ?
#
loop_
_entity_poly.entity_id
_entity_poly.type
_entity_poly.pdbx_seq_one_letter_code
_entity_poly.pdbx_strand_id
1 'polypeptide(L)'
;LSDCPSHLMSRALDKFQGQYGFSVGTQGTATAGYWAIQMLSDTTFSAISGKYDGTLTGVTIGSGNIIYGEFDSYTAGTGKVIGYIAG
;
A
#
# COMPACT_ATOMS: atom_id res chain seq x y z
N LEU A 1 -8.80 -34.43 -21.41
CA LEU A 1 -8.50 -33.97 -20.04
C LEU A 1 -8.28 -32.48 -20.15
N SER A 2 -9.32 -31.70 -19.83
CA SER A 2 -9.34 -30.26 -20.04
C SER A 2 -8.48 -29.61 -18.96
N ASP A 3 -7.41 -28.92 -19.36
CA ASP A 3 -6.54 -28.20 -18.44
C ASP A 3 -7.35 -27.16 -17.66
N CYS A 4 -7.41 -27.36 -16.34
CA CYS A 4 -7.91 -26.37 -15.39
C CYS A 4 -6.85 -25.26 -15.31
N PRO A 5 -7.17 -23.97 -15.56
CA PRO A 5 -6.18 -22.92 -15.47
C PRO A 5 -5.77 -22.74 -14.01
N SER A 6 -4.62 -23.31 -13.64
CA SER A 6 -3.98 -23.08 -12.36
C SER A 6 -3.58 -21.61 -12.28
N HIS A 7 -4.44 -20.82 -11.65
CA HIS A 7 -4.06 -19.76 -10.72
C HIS A 7 -2.77 -19.00 -11.09
N LEU A 8 -2.75 -18.41 -12.28
CA LEU A 8 -1.76 -17.41 -12.66
C LEU A 8 -2.13 -16.11 -11.93
N MET A 9 -1.92 -16.05 -10.61
CA MET A 9 -1.69 -14.76 -9.97
C MET A 9 -0.43 -14.21 -10.65
N SER A 10 -0.67 -13.26 -11.55
CA SER A 10 0.26 -12.89 -12.60
C SER A 10 1.64 -12.56 -12.01
N ARG A 11 2.70 -13.04 -12.65
CA ARG A 11 4.09 -12.64 -12.35
C ARG A 11 4.28 -11.11 -12.42
N ALA A 12 3.28 -10.36 -12.91
CA ALA A 12 3.24 -8.92 -12.90
C ALA A 12 2.88 -8.32 -11.52
N LEU A 13 2.19 -9.03 -10.63
CA LEU A 13 2.01 -8.51 -9.26
C LEU A 13 3.31 -8.61 -8.47
N ASP A 14 4.07 -9.71 -8.57
CA ASP A 14 5.27 -9.97 -7.75
C ASP A 14 6.49 -9.11 -8.13
N LYS A 15 6.73 -8.86 -9.42
CA LYS A 15 7.91 -8.09 -9.89
C LYS A 15 7.77 -6.57 -9.81
N PHE A 16 6.55 -6.03 -9.79
CA PHE A 16 6.32 -4.59 -9.78
C PHE A 16 6.45 -3.96 -8.37
N GLN A 17 6.55 -4.77 -7.32
CA GLN A 17 6.39 -4.28 -5.94
C GLN A 17 7.65 -3.62 -5.36
N GLY A 18 8.85 -3.94 -5.88
CA GLY A 18 10.13 -3.48 -5.31
C GLY A 18 11.01 -2.63 -6.22
N GLN A 19 10.67 -2.49 -7.50
CA GLN A 19 11.57 -1.87 -8.49
C GLN A 19 11.91 -0.42 -8.15
N TYR A 20 10.97 0.31 -7.56
CA TYR A 20 11.10 1.72 -7.19
C TYR A 20 11.39 1.91 -5.69
N GLY A 21 11.59 0.81 -4.96
CA GLY A 21 11.88 0.81 -3.53
C GLY A 21 10.67 1.07 -2.64
N PHE A 22 10.95 1.37 -1.38
CA PHE A 22 9.95 1.64 -0.35
C PHE A 22 10.44 2.73 0.59
N SER A 23 9.51 3.38 1.27
CA SER A 23 9.77 4.33 2.36
C SER A 23 9.19 3.78 3.67
N VAL A 24 9.85 4.08 4.78
CA VAL A 24 9.40 3.68 6.12
C VAL A 24 9.21 4.92 6.96
N GLY A 25 8.04 5.07 7.57
CA GLY A 25 7.76 6.26 8.37
C GLY A 25 6.34 6.34 8.90
N THR A 26 6.04 7.47 9.51
CA THR A 26 4.69 7.86 9.95
C THR A 26 4.01 8.81 8.97
N GLN A 27 4.72 9.29 7.95
CA GLN A 27 4.19 10.12 6.87
C GLN A 27 4.90 9.73 5.58
N GLY A 28 4.21 9.88 4.47
CA GLY A 28 4.79 9.67 3.15
C GLY A 28 4.17 10.63 2.14
N THR A 29 5.02 11.16 1.27
CA THR A 29 4.64 11.93 0.09
C THR A 29 5.52 11.45 -1.05
N ALA A 30 4.93 10.94 -2.12
CA ALA A 30 5.65 10.42 -3.27
C ALA A 30 5.19 11.12 -4.55
N THR A 31 6.14 11.58 -5.38
CA THR A 31 5.85 12.26 -6.65
C THR A 31 5.14 11.35 -7.66
N ALA A 32 5.50 10.07 -7.67
CA ALA A 32 4.89 9.05 -8.51
C ALA A 32 3.80 8.24 -7.78
N GLY A 33 3.54 8.56 -6.50
CA GLY A 33 2.63 7.84 -5.62
C GLY A 33 3.21 6.58 -4.98
N TYR A 34 2.37 5.89 -4.22
CA TYR A 34 2.59 4.60 -3.60
C TYR A 34 1.54 3.63 -4.13
N TRP A 35 1.94 2.41 -4.50
CA TRP A 35 1.01 1.38 -4.99
C TRP A 35 0.47 0.48 -3.87
N ALA A 36 1.12 0.50 -2.70
CA ALA A 36 0.62 -0.13 -1.48
C ALA A 36 1.22 0.50 -0.21
N ILE A 37 0.52 0.30 0.90
CA ILE A 37 0.96 0.64 2.26
C ILE A 37 0.83 -0.60 3.14
N GLN A 38 1.91 -1.04 3.77
CA GLN A 38 1.90 -2.10 4.79
C GLN A 38 2.01 -1.52 6.19
N MET A 39 1.15 -1.99 7.10
CA MET A 39 1.18 -1.61 8.51
C MET A 39 2.15 -2.51 9.29
N LEU A 40 3.13 -1.92 9.98
CA LEU A 40 4.09 -2.67 10.83
C LEU A 40 3.56 -2.90 12.25
N SER A 41 2.65 -2.05 12.68
CA SER A 41 1.96 -2.12 13.97
C SER A 41 0.52 -1.66 13.78
N ASP A 42 -0.32 -1.79 14.81
CA ASP A 42 -1.66 -1.19 14.80
C ASP A 42 -1.54 0.32 14.55
N THR A 43 -2.13 0.77 13.45
CA THR A 43 -1.87 2.09 12.87
C THR A 43 -3.18 2.80 12.61
N THR A 44 -3.34 3.98 13.18
CA THR A 44 -4.40 4.92 12.77
C THR A 44 -3.96 5.59 11.46
N PHE A 45 -4.47 5.09 10.35
CA PHE A 45 -4.08 5.49 9.01
C PHE A 45 -5.03 6.55 8.44
N SER A 46 -4.45 7.55 7.78
CA SER A 46 -5.16 8.53 6.98
C SER A 46 -4.47 8.69 5.62
N ALA A 47 -5.19 8.45 4.53
CA ALA A 47 -4.78 8.88 3.20
C ALA A 47 -5.12 10.37 3.05
N ILE A 48 -4.16 11.17 2.59
CA ILE A 48 -4.37 12.59 2.32
C ILE A 48 -4.79 12.78 0.86
N SER A 49 -4.15 12.07 -0.07
CA SER A 49 -4.47 12.11 -1.50
C SER A 49 -4.19 10.77 -2.18
N GLY A 50 -4.88 10.50 -3.28
CA GLY A 50 -4.71 9.31 -4.09
C GLY A 50 -5.93 9.02 -4.96
N LYS A 51 -5.92 7.87 -5.64
CA LYS A 51 -7.05 7.32 -6.39
C LYS A 51 -7.70 6.20 -5.61
N TYR A 52 -8.60 6.57 -4.70
CA TYR A 52 -9.45 5.66 -3.96
C TYR A 52 -10.84 6.28 -3.80
N ASP A 53 -11.86 5.45 -3.61
CA ASP A 53 -13.23 5.89 -3.32
C ASP A 53 -13.50 5.80 -1.80
N GLY A 54 -14.28 6.74 -1.27
CA GLY A 54 -14.63 6.81 0.14
C GLY A 54 -13.69 7.63 1.03
N THR A 55 -13.69 7.36 2.34
CA THR A 55 -12.92 8.10 3.34
C THR A 55 -11.96 7.17 4.09
N LEU A 56 -10.67 7.42 3.92
CA LEU A 56 -9.58 6.78 4.66
C LEU A 56 -8.94 7.83 5.57
N THR A 57 -9.64 8.28 6.60
CA THR A 57 -9.10 9.27 7.56
C THR A 57 -9.34 8.78 8.97
N GLY A 58 -8.25 8.59 9.74
CA GLY A 58 -8.32 8.14 11.12
C GLY A 58 -8.76 6.68 11.29
N VAL A 59 -8.58 5.85 10.26
CA VAL A 59 -9.01 4.45 10.28
C VAL A 59 -7.95 3.60 10.97
N THR A 60 -8.31 2.87 12.02
CA THR A 60 -7.39 1.92 12.66
C THR A 60 -7.29 0.65 11.84
N ILE A 61 -6.08 0.35 11.39
CA ILE A 61 -5.76 -0.84 10.62
C ILE A 61 -4.75 -1.65 11.42
N GLY A 62 -5.05 -2.93 11.61
CA GLY A 62 -4.22 -3.83 12.41
C GLY A 62 -2.84 -4.05 11.78
N SER A 63 -1.87 -4.41 12.62
CA SER A 63 -0.53 -4.83 12.18
C SER A 63 -0.58 -5.96 11.13
N GLY A 64 0.38 -5.96 10.21
CA GLY A 64 0.52 -7.00 9.18
C GLY A 64 -0.42 -6.85 7.98
N ASN A 65 -1.39 -5.93 8.02
CA ASN A 65 -2.26 -5.67 6.88
C ASN A 65 -1.57 -4.80 5.82
N ILE A 66 -1.94 -5.03 4.57
CA ILE A 66 -1.49 -4.26 3.41
C ILE A 66 -2.72 -3.69 2.71
N ILE A 67 -2.70 -2.39 2.44
CA ILE A 67 -3.69 -1.73 1.58
C ILE A 67 -3.05 -1.52 0.21
N TYR A 68 -3.73 -1.97 -0.82
CA TYR A 68 -3.33 -1.74 -2.21
C TYR A 68 -4.14 -0.59 -2.80
N GLY A 69 -3.50 0.29 -3.56
CA GLY A 69 -4.12 1.47 -4.15
C GLY A 69 -3.07 2.47 -4.61
N GLU A 70 -3.47 3.53 -5.32
CA GLU A 70 -2.56 4.62 -5.70
C GLU A 70 -2.71 5.75 -4.69
N PHE A 71 -1.71 5.94 -3.83
CA PHE A 71 -1.70 6.99 -2.78
C PHE A 71 -0.59 7.99 -3.08
N ASP A 72 -0.86 9.28 -3.20
CA ASP A 72 0.24 10.26 -3.36
C ASP A 72 0.79 10.70 -2.00
N SER A 73 -0.08 10.71 -0.97
CA SER A 73 0.32 11.11 0.38
C SER A 73 -0.53 10.48 1.48
N TYR A 74 0.09 10.24 2.64
CA TYR A 74 -0.55 9.63 3.80
C TYR A 74 0.07 10.06 5.14
N THR A 75 -0.68 9.84 6.22
CA THR A 75 -0.21 9.90 7.60
C THR A 75 -0.62 8.65 8.38
N ALA A 76 0.32 8.07 9.11
CA ALA A 76 0.09 7.08 10.16
C ALA A 76 0.20 7.78 11.51
N GLY A 77 -0.95 8.06 12.13
CA GLY A 77 -1.04 8.79 13.40
C GLY A 77 -0.41 8.01 14.57
N THR A 78 -0.56 6.69 14.58
CA THR A 78 0.15 5.78 15.50
C THR A 78 0.93 4.75 14.69
N GLY A 79 2.07 4.28 15.22
CA GLY A 79 2.82 3.17 14.61
C GLY A 79 3.84 3.57 13.55
N LYS A 80 4.15 2.62 12.65
CA LYS A 80 4.99 2.82 11.46
C LYS A 80 4.42 2.03 10.30
N VAL A 81 4.61 2.54 9.10
CA VAL A 81 4.18 1.87 7.86
C VAL A 81 5.33 1.79 6.87
N ILE A 82 5.23 0.83 5.96
CA ILE A 82 6.04 0.74 4.75
C ILE A 82 5.18 1.19 3.58
N GLY A 83 5.55 2.28 2.92
CA GLY A 83 4.93 2.72 1.67
C GLY A 83 5.77 2.29 0.47
N TYR A 84 5.20 1.51 -0.44
CA TYR A 84 5.88 1.02 -1.63
C TYR A 84 5.70 1.98 -2.80
N ILE A 85 6.81 2.49 -3.35
CA ILE A 85 6.81 3.60 -4.32
C ILE A 85 6.31 3.10 -5.67
N ALA A 86 5.35 3.82 -6.27
CA ALA A 86 4.91 3.62 -7.63
C ALA A 86 5.90 4.27 -8.62
N GLY A 87 6.04 3.65 -9.79
CA GLY A 87 7.02 4.00 -10.81
C GLY A 87 6.59 5.04 -11.82
#